data_AF-K4RGS4-F1
#
_entry.id   AF-K4RGS4-F1
#
_cell.length_a   1.000
_cell.length_b   1.000
_cell.length_c   1.000
_cell.angle_alpha   90.00
_cell.angle_beta   90.00
_cell.angle_gamma   90.00
#
_symmetry.space_group_name_H-M   'P 1'
#
loop_
_entity.id
_entity.type
_entity.pdbx_description
1 polymer ?
#
loop_
_entity_poly.entity_id
_entity_poly.type
_entity_poly.pdbx_seq_one_letter_code
_entity_poly.pdbx_strand_id
1 'polypeptide(L)'
;MMTTPWPPRRTARRPLAPRFAAPREPVDPARIGRRVVRRQAKGMDADAIAVALEDARFSARRDARHEDRADDVRGPAELAEWERIAQLLAAAAPGTIYDPGADDVVQAELAADAAAADSREAEHREAARVAARADELQALRELGTLEQTEPHDGDEAVRDELTRRAGGYVQADVDAWLAHALAAHLGHYRDPAARKAATGLLPPPVLAHAALLAELARLVPDTGVGQLAFAARIATADPEAAADLATFLNRAPETPGAPGSPA
;
A
#
# COMPACT_ATOMS: atom_id res chain seq x y z
N MET A 1 11.21 23.86 61.22
CA MET A 1 10.12 23.62 60.26
C MET A 1 10.43 24.40 58.99
N MET A 2 10.86 23.72 57.93
CA MET A 2 10.97 24.28 56.58
C MET A 2 10.46 23.23 55.61
N THR A 3 9.31 23.50 55.00
CA THR A 3 8.66 22.71 53.96
C THR A 3 9.24 23.05 52.60
N THR A 4 9.74 22.05 51.90
CA THR A 4 10.20 22.14 50.51
C THR A 4 8.97 22.16 49.57
N PRO A 5 8.87 23.08 48.60
CA PRO A 5 7.80 23.05 47.61
C PRO A 5 8.17 22.14 46.44
N TRP A 6 7.28 21.19 46.14
CA TRP A 6 7.33 20.32 44.96
C TRP A 6 7.15 21.10 43.64
N PRO A 7 7.75 20.66 42.51
CA PRO A 7 7.49 21.27 41.22
C PRO A 7 6.16 20.77 40.61
N PRO A 8 5.51 21.56 39.73
CA PRO A 8 4.24 21.17 39.14
C PRO A 8 4.44 20.05 38.10
N ARG A 9 3.55 19.06 38.14
CA ARG A 9 3.40 17.99 37.14
C ARG A 9 3.15 18.62 35.76
N ARG A 10 4.13 18.55 34.86
CA ARG A 10 3.91 18.76 33.43
C ARG A 10 3.11 17.59 32.88
N THR A 11 1.81 17.78 32.69
CA THR A 11 1.03 16.94 31.78
C THR A 11 1.55 17.20 30.37
N ALA A 12 2.40 16.30 29.86
CA ALA A 12 2.71 16.25 28.45
C ALA A 12 1.40 15.95 27.71
N ARG A 13 0.77 16.99 27.14
CA ARG A 13 -0.28 16.80 26.12
C ARG A 13 0.40 16.10 24.95
N ARG A 14 0.10 14.81 24.79
CA ARG A 14 0.36 14.03 23.58
C ARG A 14 -0.08 14.89 22.39
N PRO A 15 0.80 15.21 21.42
CA PRO A 15 0.35 15.84 20.20
C PRO A 15 -0.63 14.87 19.55
N LEU A 16 -1.90 15.28 19.43
CA LEU A 16 -2.82 14.61 18.52
C LEU A 16 -2.18 14.71 17.14
N ALA A 17 -1.73 13.58 16.61
CA ALA A 17 -1.26 13.50 15.24
C ALA A 17 -2.32 14.18 14.34
N PRO A 18 -1.91 15.02 13.37
CA PRO A 18 -2.86 15.57 12.42
C PRO A 18 -3.54 14.39 11.74
N ARG A 19 -4.85 14.23 12.00
CA ARG A 19 -5.70 13.35 11.21
C ARG A 19 -5.74 13.95 9.82
N PHE A 20 -4.78 13.59 8.97
CA PHE A 20 -4.94 13.75 7.53
C PHE A 20 -6.18 12.94 7.18
N ALA A 21 -7.30 13.64 6.96
CA ALA A 21 -8.46 13.02 6.34
C ALA A 21 -7.96 12.44 5.02
N ALA A 22 -8.17 11.14 4.83
CA ALA A 22 -7.88 10.50 3.55
C ALA A 22 -8.52 11.35 2.44
N PRO A 23 -7.86 11.52 1.28
CA PRO A 23 -8.43 12.22 0.15
C PRO A 23 -9.84 11.65 -0.10
N ARG A 24 -10.85 12.52 -0.05
CA ARG A 24 -12.20 12.10 -0.42
C ARG A 24 -12.14 11.69 -1.87
N GLU A 25 -12.72 10.55 -2.17
CA GLU A 25 -12.87 10.07 -3.55
C GLU A 25 -13.47 11.20 -4.38
N PRO A 26 -12.87 11.55 -5.53
CA PRO A 26 -13.39 12.60 -6.38
C PRO A 26 -14.82 12.24 -6.76
N VAL A 27 -15.74 13.16 -6.48
CA VAL A 27 -17.15 12.96 -6.79
C VAL A 27 -17.29 12.96 -8.31
N ASP A 28 -17.90 11.91 -8.88
CA ASP A 28 -18.26 11.84 -10.30
C ASP A 28 -19.66 12.46 -10.51
N PRO A 29 -19.77 13.70 -11.02
CA PRO A 29 -21.05 14.38 -11.16
C PRO A 29 -21.93 13.76 -12.25
N ALA A 30 -21.32 13.20 -13.30
CA ALA A 30 -22.04 12.51 -14.38
C ALA A 30 -22.74 11.26 -13.85
N ARG A 31 -22.03 10.48 -13.02
CA ARG A 31 -22.61 9.31 -12.35
C ARG A 31 -23.73 9.67 -11.38
N ILE A 32 -23.58 10.74 -10.61
CA ILE A 32 -24.65 11.25 -9.75
C ILE A 32 -25.88 11.58 -10.59
N GLY A 33 -25.69 12.25 -11.73
CA GLY A 33 -26.76 12.56 -12.67
C GLY A 33 -27.53 11.32 -13.12
N ARG A 34 -26.81 10.32 -13.66
CA ARG A 34 -27.45 9.05 -14.10
C ARG A 34 -28.25 8.39 -12.97
N ARG A 35 -27.71 8.35 -11.74
CA ARG A 35 -28.42 7.78 -10.58
C ARG A 35 -29.69 8.53 -10.20
N VAL A 36 -29.70 9.86 -10.33
CA VAL A 36 -30.90 10.69 -10.08
C VAL A 36 -31.98 10.33 -11.08
N VAL A 37 -31.63 10.26 -12.37
CA VAL A 37 -32.55 9.90 -13.45
C VAL A 37 -33.14 8.51 -13.24
N ARG A 38 -32.32 7.50 -12.98
CA ARG A 38 -32.80 6.13 -12.71
C ARG A 38 -33.75 6.06 -11.52
N ARG A 39 -33.51 6.87 -10.49
CA ARG A 39 -34.40 6.96 -9.31
C ARG A 39 -35.75 7.59 -9.67
N GLN A 40 -35.75 8.61 -10.53
CA GLN A 40 -36.96 9.27 -11.01
C GLN A 40 -37.75 8.37 -11.96
N ALA A 41 -37.07 7.70 -12.89
CA ALA A 41 -37.64 6.82 -13.89
C ALA A 41 -38.23 5.53 -13.30
N LYS A 42 -37.81 5.12 -12.09
CA LYS A 42 -38.25 3.87 -11.48
C LYS A 42 -39.77 3.82 -11.37
N GLY A 43 -40.39 2.81 -11.98
CA GLY A 43 -41.84 2.64 -11.96
C GLY A 43 -42.58 3.36 -13.09
N MET A 44 -41.89 4.08 -13.98
CA MET A 44 -42.49 4.74 -15.14
C MET A 44 -42.57 3.79 -16.34
N ASP A 45 -43.63 3.92 -17.13
CA ASP A 45 -43.80 3.26 -18.43
C ASP A 45 -43.23 4.11 -19.57
N ALA A 46 -43.30 3.60 -20.80
CA ALA A 46 -42.71 4.25 -21.97
C ALA A 46 -43.29 5.66 -22.22
N ASP A 47 -44.59 5.86 -22.00
CA ASP A 47 -45.27 7.14 -22.23
C ASP A 47 -44.83 8.17 -21.18
N ALA A 48 -44.78 7.78 -19.91
CA ALA A 48 -44.29 8.63 -18.83
C ALA A 48 -42.81 9.02 -19.02
N ILE A 49 -41.97 8.09 -19.45
CA ILE A 49 -40.57 8.36 -19.78
C ILE A 49 -40.45 9.32 -20.97
N ALA A 50 -41.26 9.17 -22.02
CA ALA A 50 -41.24 10.06 -23.18
C ALA A 50 -41.57 11.51 -22.80
N VAL A 51 -42.56 11.71 -21.93
CA VAL A 51 -42.90 13.03 -21.39
C VAL A 51 -41.74 13.62 -20.59
N ALA A 52 -41.18 12.84 -19.66
CA ALA A 52 -40.04 13.28 -18.84
C ALA A 52 -38.79 13.61 -19.68
N LEU A 53 -38.53 12.85 -20.74
CA LEU A 53 -37.43 13.11 -21.67
C LEU A 53 -37.62 14.42 -22.44
N GLU A 54 -38.83 14.73 -22.91
CA GLU A 54 -39.10 16.00 -23.58
C GLU A 54 -38.92 17.20 -22.64
N ASP A 55 -39.34 17.07 -21.37
CA ASP A 55 -39.09 18.07 -20.33
C ASP A 55 -37.59 18.25 -20.04
N ALA A 56 -36.83 17.14 -19.99
CA ALA A 56 -35.38 17.18 -19.82
C ALA A 56 -34.68 17.86 -21.02
N ARG A 57 -35.09 17.55 -22.26
CA ARG A 57 -34.58 18.21 -23.48
C ARG A 57 -34.92 19.69 -23.52
N PHE A 58 -36.12 20.07 -23.09
CA PHE A 58 -36.50 21.47 -22.96
C PHE A 58 -35.62 22.20 -21.95
N SER A 59 -35.39 21.60 -20.78
CA SER A 59 -34.49 22.13 -19.75
C SER A 59 -33.06 22.28 -20.26
N ALA A 60 -32.51 21.26 -20.93
CA ALA A 60 -31.18 21.31 -21.53
C ALA A 60 -31.04 22.43 -22.58
N ARG A 61 -32.05 22.62 -23.44
CA ARG A 61 -32.07 23.71 -24.45
C ARG A 61 -32.14 25.10 -23.81
N ARG A 62 -32.81 25.23 -22.66
CA ARG A 62 -32.80 26.48 -21.90
C ARG A 62 -31.43 26.72 -21.27
N ASP A 63 -30.86 25.67 -20.69
CA ASP A 63 -29.60 25.74 -19.97
C ASP A 63 -28.39 26.01 -20.86
N ALA A 64 -28.41 25.53 -22.11
CA ALA A 64 -27.40 25.81 -23.13
C ALA A 64 -27.29 27.31 -23.52
N ARG A 65 -28.26 28.15 -23.14
CA ARG A 65 -28.21 29.61 -23.41
C ARG A 65 -27.47 30.39 -22.32
N HIS A 66 -26.99 29.72 -21.28
CA HIS A 66 -26.27 30.33 -20.16
C HIS A 66 -24.78 29.91 -20.21
N GLU A 67 -23.87 30.88 -20.34
CA GLU A 67 -22.41 30.66 -20.48
C GLU A 67 -21.74 30.08 -19.21
N ASP A 68 -22.37 30.20 -18.03
CA ASP A 68 -21.85 29.75 -16.73
C ASP A 68 -21.80 28.21 -16.51
N ARG A 69 -22.02 27.40 -17.56
CA ARG A 69 -22.14 25.93 -17.47
C ARG A 69 -21.14 25.12 -18.31
N ALA A 70 -20.07 25.73 -18.79
CA ALA A 70 -19.08 25.03 -19.65
C ALA A 70 -18.48 23.76 -18.99
N ASP A 71 -18.43 23.70 -17.65
CA ASP A 71 -17.91 22.55 -16.88
C ASP A 71 -19.01 21.60 -16.36
N ASP A 72 -20.28 21.79 -16.75
CA ASP A 72 -21.38 20.92 -16.30
C ASP A 72 -21.39 19.57 -17.05
N VAL A 73 -20.72 18.58 -16.46
CA VAL A 73 -20.75 17.19 -16.93
C VAL A 73 -21.97 16.40 -16.46
N ARG A 74 -22.76 16.95 -15.52
CA ARG A 74 -23.91 16.28 -14.91
C ARG A 74 -25.14 16.39 -15.79
N GLY A 75 -25.50 17.60 -16.24
CA GLY A 75 -26.66 17.84 -17.10
C GLY A 75 -26.68 16.96 -18.36
N PRO A 76 -25.59 16.89 -19.15
CA PRO A 76 -25.49 16.01 -20.31
C PRO A 76 -25.65 14.52 -19.96
N ALA A 77 -25.10 14.08 -18.82
CA ALA A 77 -25.21 12.70 -18.38
C ALA A 77 -26.64 12.33 -17.92
N GLU A 78 -27.36 13.26 -17.30
CA GLU A 78 -28.79 13.09 -16.98
C GLU A 78 -29.62 12.93 -18.25
N LEU A 79 -29.42 13.81 -19.25
CA LEU A 79 -30.14 13.73 -20.51
C LEU A 79 -29.86 12.41 -21.25
N ALA A 80 -28.59 12.03 -21.37
CA ALA A 80 -28.20 10.77 -22.01
C ALA A 80 -28.80 9.54 -21.32
N GLU A 81 -28.94 9.58 -19.99
CA GLU A 81 -29.57 8.50 -19.24
C GLU A 81 -31.08 8.42 -19.50
N TRP A 82 -31.78 9.56 -19.58
CA TRP A 82 -33.19 9.58 -19.98
C TRP A 82 -33.40 8.99 -21.38
N GLU A 83 -32.53 9.35 -22.32
CA GLU A 83 -32.57 8.82 -23.69
C GLU A 83 -32.33 7.32 -23.74
N ARG A 84 -31.38 6.82 -22.95
CA ARG A 84 -31.11 5.37 -22.84
C ARG A 84 -32.33 4.63 -22.28
N ILE A 85 -32.95 5.12 -21.21
CA ILE A 85 -34.13 4.48 -20.61
C ILE A 85 -35.30 4.49 -21.59
N ALA A 86 -35.50 5.59 -22.33
CA ALA A 86 -36.51 5.65 -23.39
C ALA A 86 -36.27 4.60 -24.48
N GLN A 87 -35.03 4.43 -24.93
CA GLN A 87 -34.66 3.40 -25.91
C GLN A 87 -34.86 1.99 -25.36
N LEU A 88 -34.50 1.76 -24.09
CA LEU A 88 -34.67 0.47 -23.42
C LEU A 88 -36.15 0.07 -23.34
N LEU A 89 -37.04 0.99 -22.96
CA LEU A 89 -38.48 0.71 -22.92
C LEU A 89 -39.11 0.59 -24.32
N ALA A 90 -38.62 1.34 -25.31
CA ALA A 90 -39.08 1.20 -26.69
C ALA A 90 -38.77 -0.18 -27.29
N ALA A 91 -37.71 -0.83 -26.84
CA ALA A 91 -37.35 -2.20 -27.23
C ALA A 91 -38.06 -3.29 -26.41
N ALA A 92 -38.72 -2.93 -25.31
CA ALA A 92 -39.37 -3.86 -24.40
C ALA A 92 -40.81 -4.19 -24.82
N ALA A 93 -41.42 -5.18 -24.16
CA ALA A 93 -42.82 -5.52 -24.40
C ALA A 93 -43.76 -4.36 -24.00
N PRO A 94 -44.90 -4.17 -24.68
CA PRO A 94 -45.88 -3.15 -24.30
C PRO A 94 -46.32 -3.29 -22.84
N GLY A 95 -46.42 -2.17 -22.12
CA GLY A 95 -46.74 -2.16 -20.69
C GLY A 95 -45.57 -2.50 -19.77
N THR A 96 -44.35 -2.68 -20.30
CA THR A 96 -43.15 -2.79 -19.48
C THR A 96 -42.91 -1.49 -18.72
N ILE A 97 -42.59 -1.64 -17.43
CA ILE A 97 -42.26 -0.54 -16.54
C ILE A 97 -40.75 -0.57 -16.28
N TYR A 98 -40.12 0.60 -16.20
CA TYR A 98 -38.70 0.69 -15.90
C TYR A 98 -38.39 0.22 -14.47
N ASP A 99 -37.59 -0.85 -14.38
CA ASP A 99 -36.99 -1.34 -13.14
C ASP A 99 -35.45 -1.31 -13.26
N PRO A 100 -34.75 -0.43 -12.51
CA PRO A 100 -33.29 -0.41 -12.49
C PRO A 100 -32.69 -1.72 -11.92
N GLY A 101 -33.47 -2.55 -11.22
CA GLY A 101 -33.05 -3.87 -10.77
C GLY A 101 -32.87 -4.89 -11.91
N ALA A 102 -33.58 -4.71 -13.02
CA ALA A 102 -33.51 -5.57 -14.20
C ALA A 102 -32.60 -4.99 -15.32
N ASP A 103 -32.07 -3.79 -15.11
CA ASP A 103 -31.26 -3.04 -16.07
C ASP A 103 -29.79 -3.49 -16.01
N ASP A 104 -29.30 -4.09 -17.09
CA ASP A 104 -27.97 -4.69 -17.20
C ASP A 104 -26.83 -3.68 -17.00
N VAL A 105 -26.98 -2.46 -17.51
CA VAL A 105 -26.03 -1.36 -17.29
C VAL A 105 -25.94 -1.01 -15.80
N VAL A 106 -27.08 -0.97 -15.11
CA VAL A 106 -27.13 -0.69 -13.67
C VAL A 106 -26.50 -1.83 -12.87
N GLN A 107 -26.78 -3.09 -13.23
CA GLN A 107 -26.18 -4.25 -12.58
C GLN A 107 -24.65 -4.29 -12.78
N ALA A 108 -24.17 -3.99 -13.99
CA ALA A 108 -22.74 -3.91 -14.28
C ALA A 108 -22.04 -2.80 -13.46
N GLU A 109 -22.65 -1.62 -13.35
CA GLU A 109 -22.11 -0.53 -12.51
C GLU A 109 -22.06 -0.91 -11.02
N LEU A 110 -23.05 -1.64 -10.50
CA LEU A 110 -23.08 -2.12 -9.12
C LEU A 110 -22.03 -3.21 -8.87
N ALA A 111 -21.85 -4.13 -9.81
CA ALA A 111 -20.81 -5.15 -9.72
C ALA A 111 -19.40 -4.53 -9.73
N ALA A 112 -19.17 -3.51 -10.57
CA ALA A 112 -17.93 -2.76 -10.58
C ALA A 112 -17.68 -2.03 -9.25
N ASP A 113 -18.71 -1.42 -8.66
CA ASP A 113 -18.60 -0.79 -7.33
C ASP A 113 -18.25 -1.79 -6.23
N ALA A 114 -18.89 -2.97 -6.25
CA ALA A 114 -18.63 -4.02 -5.27
C ALA A 114 -17.18 -4.50 -5.39
N ALA A 115 -16.69 -4.78 -6.61
CA ALA A 115 -15.31 -5.17 -6.84
C ALA A 115 -14.30 -4.09 -6.38
N ALA A 116 -14.60 -2.81 -6.64
CA ALA A 116 -13.77 -1.70 -6.17
C ALA A 116 -13.81 -1.54 -4.64
N ALA A 117 -14.94 -1.81 -4.00
CA ALA A 117 -15.05 -1.82 -2.54
C ALA A 117 -14.24 -2.98 -1.93
N ASP A 118 -14.33 -4.18 -2.50
CA ASP A 118 -13.58 -5.36 -2.07
C ASP A 118 -12.06 -5.14 -2.20
N SER A 119 -11.61 -4.53 -3.30
CA SER A 119 -10.20 -4.15 -3.50
C SER A 119 -9.72 -3.19 -2.41
N ARG A 120 -10.49 -2.13 -2.14
CA ARG A 120 -10.16 -1.15 -1.09
C ARG A 120 -10.15 -1.77 0.29
N GLU A 121 -11.07 -2.68 0.57
CA GLU A 121 -11.08 -3.40 1.84
C GLU A 121 -9.86 -4.32 1.97
N ALA A 122 -9.46 -5.01 0.89
CA ALA A 122 -8.26 -5.82 0.87
C ALA A 122 -7.00 -4.97 1.12
N GLU A 123 -6.86 -3.83 0.44
CA GLU A 123 -5.78 -2.86 0.67
C GLU A 123 -5.77 -2.36 2.11
N HIS A 124 -6.94 -2.05 2.68
CA HIS A 124 -7.04 -1.60 4.07
C HIS A 124 -6.64 -2.69 5.07
N ARG A 125 -7.07 -3.94 4.83
CA ARG A 125 -6.67 -5.09 5.66
C ARG A 125 -5.18 -5.34 5.58
N GLU A 126 -4.58 -5.21 4.40
CA GLU A 126 -3.14 -5.38 4.21
C GLU A 126 -2.35 -4.26 4.91
N ALA A 127 -2.75 -3.00 4.72
CA ALA A 127 -2.15 -1.88 5.43
C ALA A 127 -2.25 -2.04 6.96
N ALA A 128 -3.36 -2.58 7.48
CA ALA A 128 -3.53 -2.86 8.90
C ALA A 128 -2.60 -3.99 9.40
N ARG A 129 -2.36 -5.02 8.59
CA ARG A 129 -1.41 -6.09 8.90
C ARG A 129 0.02 -5.56 8.93
N VAL A 130 0.43 -4.83 7.89
CA VAL A 130 1.76 -4.18 7.82
C VAL A 130 1.95 -3.24 9.01
N ALA A 131 0.93 -2.45 9.34
CA ALA A 131 0.95 -1.56 10.51
C ALA A 131 1.16 -2.29 11.83
N ALA A 132 0.44 -3.40 12.07
CA ALA A 132 0.57 -4.18 13.28
C ALA A 132 1.95 -4.83 13.38
N ARG A 133 2.47 -5.34 12.25
CA ARG A 133 3.81 -5.93 12.19
C ARG A 133 4.90 -4.88 12.39
N ALA A 134 4.72 -3.66 11.90
CA ALA A 134 5.61 -2.54 12.18
C ALA A 134 5.69 -2.23 13.68
N ASP A 135 4.54 -2.18 14.36
CA ASP A 135 4.49 -1.94 15.80
C ASP A 135 5.19 -3.07 16.59
N GLU A 136 5.06 -4.32 16.13
CA GLU A 136 5.76 -5.47 16.70
C GLU A 136 7.29 -5.36 16.54
N LEU A 137 7.79 -5.11 15.32
CA LEU A 137 9.23 -4.97 15.07
C LEU A 137 9.83 -3.80 15.86
N GLN A 138 9.08 -2.70 15.98
CA GLN A 138 9.49 -1.57 16.81
C GLN A 138 9.57 -1.98 18.29
N ALA A 139 8.61 -2.74 18.82
CA ALA A 139 8.63 -3.22 20.20
C ALA A 139 9.82 -4.18 20.46
N LEU A 140 10.09 -5.10 19.54
CA LEU A 140 11.23 -6.02 19.63
C LEU A 140 12.57 -5.27 19.60
N ARG A 141 12.66 -4.22 18.79
CA ARG A 141 13.82 -3.30 18.79
C ARG A 141 13.98 -2.61 20.13
N GLU A 142 12.90 -2.03 20.68
CA GLU A 142 12.93 -1.35 21.98
C GLU A 142 13.33 -2.28 23.13
N LEU A 143 13.03 -3.57 23.02
CA LEU A 143 13.43 -4.62 23.97
C LEU A 143 14.85 -5.19 23.69
N GLY A 144 15.49 -4.80 22.59
CA GLY A 144 16.80 -5.33 22.19
C GLY A 144 16.77 -6.81 21.75
N THR A 145 15.60 -7.32 21.35
CA THR A 145 15.40 -8.72 20.96
C THR A 145 15.06 -8.89 19.48
N LEU A 146 15.17 -7.83 18.67
CA LEU A 146 14.89 -7.89 17.22
C LEU A 146 15.73 -8.97 16.51
N GLU A 147 17.01 -9.12 16.86
CA GLU A 147 17.88 -10.14 16.24
C GLU A 147 17.44 -11.59 16.50
N GLN A 148 16.55 -11.81 17.49
CA GLN A 148 16.06 -13.14 17.85
C GLN A 148 14.78 -13.52 17.11
N THR A 149 14.12 -12.56 16.43
CA THR A 149 12.95 -12.86 15.60
C THR A 149 13.39 -13.22 14.18
N GLU A 150 12.73 -14.22 13.60
CA GLU A 150 12.87 -14.51 12.17
C GLU A 150 11.97 -13.56 11.34
N PRO A 151 12.39 -13.16 10.13
CA PRO A 151 11.53 -12.44 9.21
C PRO A 151 10.40 -13.32 8.67
N HIS A 152 9.27 -12.68 8.44
CA HIS A 152 8.10 -13.23 7.78
C HIS A 152 7.95 -12.61 6.39
N ASP A 153 7.21 -13.31 5.52
CA ASP A 153 6.82 -12.76 4.23
C ASP A 153 6.09 -11.42 4.41
N GLY A 154 6.53 -10.40 3.67
CA GLY A 154 6.01 -9.04 3.76
C GLY A 154 6.74 -8.10 4.72
N ASP A 155 7.73 -8.58 5.50
CA ASP A 155 8.54 -7.70 6.36
C ASP A 155 9.33 -6.63 5.58
N GLU A 156 9.52 -6.80 4.27
CA GLU A 156 10.03 -5.77 3.36
C GLU A 156 9.08 -4.56 3.25
N ALA A 157 7.76 -4.77 3.22
CA ALA A 157 6.79 -3.68 3.22
C ALA A 157 6.70 -3.00 4.60
N VAL A 158 6.94 -3.76 5.67
CA VAL A 158 6.97 -3.26 7.05
C VAL A 158 8.13 -2.28 7.26
N ARG A 159 9.28 -2.56 6.67
CA ARG A 159 10.44 -1.65 6.65
C ARG A 159 10.08 -0.29 6.06
N ASP A 160 9.37 -0.24 4.94
CA ASP A 160 8.96 1.00 4.30
C ASP A 160 7.95 1.77 5.17
N GLU A 161 7.02 1.05 5.81
CA GLU A 161 6.08 1.63 6.77
C GLU A 161 6.79 2.22 8.00
N LEU A 162 7.79 1.53 8.55
CA LEU A 162 8.61 2.03 9.66
C LEU A 162 9.43 3.26 9.25
N THR A 163 10.00 3.25 8.04
CA THR A 163 10.71 4.39 7.47
C THR A 163 9.78 5.61 7.39
N ARG A 164 8.54 5.41 6.95
CA ARG A 164 7.51 6.47 6.85
C ARG A 164 7.10 7.02 8.22
N ARG A 165 6.97 6.18 9.26
CA ARG A 165 6.50 6.57 10.60
C ARG A 165 7.58 7.20 11.49
N ALA A 166 8.74 6.56 11.56
CA ALA A 166 9.75 6.82 12.57
C ALA A 166 11.03 7.47 12.00
N GLY A 167 11.14 7.57 10.67
CA GLY A 167 12.36 8.03 10.00
C GLY A 167 13.55 7.09 10.21
N GLY A 168 14.76 7.61 9.98
CA GLY A 168 15.98 6.78 9.89
C GLY A 168 16.44 6.08 11.18
N TYR A 169 15.91 6.44 12.36
CA TYR A 169 16.40 5.89 13.64
C TYR A 169 16.02 4.42 13.86
N VAL A 170 14.84 4.00 13.40
CA VAL A 170 14.41 2.58 13.45
C VAL A 170 14.94 1.82 12.24
N GLN A 171 15.15 2.51 11.14
CA GLN A 171 15.48 1.93 9.84
C GLN A 171 16.83 1.19 9.86
N ALA A 172 17.86 1.71 10.51
CA ALA A 172 19.18 1.06 10.53
C ALA A 172 19.17 -0.32 11.21
N ASP A 173 18.42 -0.45 12.31
CA ASP A 173 18.32 -1.71 13.06
C ASP A 173 17.52 -2.76 12.25
N VAL A 174 16.44 -2.33 11.58
CA VAL A 174 15.63 -3.19 10.70
C VAL A 174 16.39 -3.59 9.44
N ASP A 175 17.14 -2.66 8.83
CA ASP A 175 17.98 -2.90 7.65
C ASP A 175 19.10 -3.90 7.96
N ALA A 176 19.73 -3.78 9.13
CA ALA A 176 20.73 -4.75 9.60
C ALA A 176 20.12 -6.13 9.87
N TRP A 177 18.95 -6.18 10.51
CA TRP A 177 18.23 -7.41 10.78
C TRP A 177 17.79 -8.14 9.50
N LEU A 178 17.20 -7.44 8.53
CA LEU A 178 16.82 -8.00 7.23
C LEU A 178 18.05 -8.49 6.44
N ALA A 179 19.13 -7.71 6.42
CA ALA A 179 20.37 -8.11 5.74
C ALA A 179 20.97 -9.38 6.36
N HIS A 180 20.99 -9.48 7.68
CA HIS A 180 21.47 -10.66 8.37
C HIS A 180 20.61 -11.90 8.06
N ALA A 181 19.29 -11.77 8.16
CA ALA A 181 18.39 -12.88 7.88
C ALA A 181 18.46 -13.34 6.41
N LEU A 182 18.63 -12.40 5.47
CA LEU A 182 18.83 -12.72 4.06
C LEU A 182 20.17 -13.44 3.83
N ALA A 183 21.24 -13.02 4.50
CA ALA A 183 22.56 -13.66 4.41
C ALA A 183 22.58 -15.07 5.02
N ALA A 184 21.92 -15.24 6.17
CA ALA A 184 21.86 -16.50 6.91
C ALA A 184 20.71 -17.42 6.48
N HIS A 185 19.92 -17.01 5.47
CA HIS A 185 18.73 -17.73 4.99
C HIS A 185 17.75 -18.07 6.13
N LEU A 186 17.37 -17.09 6.96
CA LEU A 186 16.43 -17.27 8.08
C LEU A 186 14.99 -16.94 7.66
N GLY A 187 14.01 -17.46 8.40
CA GLY A 187 12.59 -17.17 8.15
C GLY A 187 12.12 -17.57 6.75
N HIS A 188 11.38 -16.69 6.08
CA HIS A 188 10.94 -16.89 4.70
C HIS A 188 12.09 -16.91 3.69
N TYR A 189 13.24 -16.32 4.01
CA TYR A 189 14.42 -16.34 3.14
C TYR A 189 15.10 -17.72 3.04
N ARG A 190 14.61 -18.76 3.73
CA ARG A 190 14.97 -20.15 3.41
C ARG A 190 14.59 -20.52 1.98
N ASP A 191 13.50 -19.96 1.47
CA ASP A 191 13.04 -20.16 0.10
C ASP A 191 13.90 -19.35 -0.90
N PRO A 192 14.55 -20.01 -1.89
CA PRO A 192 15.26 -19.31 -2.96
C PRO A 192 14.40 -18.32 -3.76
N ALA A 193 13.10 -18.58 -3.91
CA ALA A 193 12.19 -17.67 -4.61
C ALA A 193 11.98 -16.38 -3.81
N ALA A 194 11.84 -16.47 -2.48
CA ALA A 194 11.76 -15.32 -1.60
C ALA A 194 13.04 -14.48 -1.65
N ARG A 195 14.23 -15.11 -1.63
CA ARG A 195 15.51 -14.38 -1.79
C ARG A 195 15.62 -13.66 -3.13
N LYS A 196 15.11 -14.27 -4.20
CA LYS A 196 15.06 -13.62 -5.52
C LYS A 196 14.09 -12.45 -5.53
N ALA A 197 12.90 -12.60 -4.94
CA ALA A 197 11.91 -11.52 -4.82
C ALA A 197 12.47 -10.33 -4.04
N ALA A 198 13.22 -10.58 -2.96
CA ALA A 198 13.85 -9.56 -2.14
C ALA A 198 14.76 -8.59 -2.93
N THR A 199 15.36 -9.04 -4.04
CA THR A 199 16.18 -8.17 -4.91
C THR A 199 15.39 -7.02 -5.55
N GLY A 200 14.08 -7.17 -5.70
CA GLY A 200 13.19 -6.15 -6.21
C GLY A 200 12.44 -5.36 -5.13
N LEU A 201 12.57 -5.76 -3.86
CA LEU A 201 11.84 -5.17 -2.73
C LEU A 201 12.76 -4.40 -1.78
N LEU A 202 13.98 -4.87 -1.56
CA LEU A 202 14.93 -4.27 -0.63
C LEU A 202 15.83 -3.23 -1.33
N PRO A 203 16.24 -2.17 -0.62
CA PRO A 203 17.12 -1.17 -1.20
C PRO A 203 18.56 -1.70 -1.37
N PRO A 204 19.35 -1.14 -2.30
CA PRO A 204 20.70 -1.61 -2.60
C PRO A 204 21.63 -1.74 -1.38
N PRO A 205 21.64 -0.83 -0.38
CA PRO A 205 22.47 -0.98 0.82
C PRO A 205 22.16 -2.25 1.63
N VAL A 206 20.90 -2.65 1.74
CA VAL A 206 20.50 -3.86 2.47
C VAL A 206 20.98 -5.12 1.73
N LEU A 207 20.79 -5.14 0.40
CA LEU A 207 21.23 -6.24 -0.45
C LEU A 207 22.76 -6.40 -0.44
N ALA A 208 23.49 -5.27 -0.55
CA ALA A 208 24.95 -5.27 -0.50
C ALA A 208 25.48 -5.70 0.86
N HIS A 209 24.83 -5.26 1.95
CA HIS A 209 25.17 -5.69 3.30
C HIS A 209 24.96 -7.20 3.47
N ALA A 210 23.82 -7.75 3.00
CA ALA A 210 23.54 -9.18 3.07
C ALA A 210 24.56 -10.02 2.29
N ALA A 211 24.88 -9.60 1.05
CA ALA A 211 25.88 -10.27 0.23
C ALA A 211 27.26 -10.30 0.92
N LEU A 212 27.67 -9.16 1.48
CA LEU A 212 28.94 -9.06 2.19
C LEU A 212 28.96 -9.93 3.47
N LEU A 213 27.86 -9.96 4.24
CA LEU A 213 27.74 -10.82 5.41
C LEU A 213 27.83 -12.31 5.04
N ALA A 214 27.18 -12.75 3.97
CA ALA A 214 27.21 -14.13 3.52
C ALA A 214 28.64 -14.60 3.19
N GLU A 215 29.39 -13.77 2.46
CA GLU A 215 30.78 -14.10 2.09
C GLU A 215 31.74 -14.04 3.28
N LEU A 216 31.58 -13.07 4.18
CA LEU A 216 32.41 -12.97 5.38
C LEU A 216 32.17 -14.16 6.33
N ALA A 217 30.91 -14.57 6.51
CA ALA A 217 30.56 -15.74 7.32
C ALA A 217 31.12 -17.05 6.75
N ARG A 218 31.18 -17.16 5.41
CA ARG A 218 31.81 -18.30 4.72
C ARG A 218 33.32 -18.36 4.97
N LEU A 219 33.99 -17.21 4.94
CA LEU A 219 35.45 -17.13 5.09
C LEU A 219 35.93 -17.24 6.53
N VAL A 220 35.15 -16.74 7.50
CA VAL A 220 35.48 -16.81 8.93
C VAL A 220 34.29 -17.38 9.71
N PRO A 221 34.15 -18.72 9.70
CA PRO A 221 33.13 -19.41 10.50
C PRO A 221 33.24 -19.00 11.98
N ASP A 222 32.12 -19.03 12.71
CA ASP A 222 31.99 -18.66 14.12
C ASP A 222 32.14 -17.15 14.45
N THR A 223 32.31 -16.30 13.43
CA THR A 223 32.27 -14.84 13.64
C THR A 223 30.83 -14.38 13.92
N GLY A 224 30.59 -13.86 15.12
CA GLY A 224 29.30 -13.31 15.50
C GLY A 224 28.95 -12.04 14.68
N VAL A 225 27.65 -11.84 14.42
CA VAL A 225 27.11 -10.72 13.62
C VAL A 225 27.60 -9.35 14.12
N GLY A 226 27.70 -9.17 15.44
CA GLY A 226 28.21 -7.93 16.04
C GLY A 226 29.67 -7.60 15.69
N GLN A 227 30.50 -8.61 15.39
CA GLN A 227 31.89 -8.39 14.94
C GLN A 227 31.94 -7.96 13.47
N LEU A 228 30.90 -8.26 12.70
CA LEU A 228 30.76 -7.88 11.29
C LEU A 228 29.99 -6.55 11.10
N ALA A 229 29.72 -5.80 12.17
CA ALA A 229 29.01 -4.52 12.10
C ALA A 229 29.67 -3.46 11.17
N PHE A 230 30.94 -3.63 10.81
CA PHE A 230 31.60 -2.79 9.81
C PHE A 230 31.03 -2.99 8.40
N ALA A 231 30.53 -4.18 8.07
CA ALA A 231 29.92 -4.48 6.77
C ALA A 231 28.73 -3.56 6.48
N ALA A 232 27.89 -3.30 7.50
CA ALA A 232 26.77 -2.37 7.41
C ALA A 232 27.22 -0.95 7.03
N ARG A 233 28.34 -0.50 7.60
CA ARG A 233 28.90 0.84 7.33
C ARG A 233 29.43 0.95 5.91
N ILE A 234 30.11 -0.08 5.40
CA ILE A 234 30.60 -0.12 4.02
C ILE A 234 29.41 -0.08 3.05
N ALA A 235 28.42 -0.97 3.25
CA ALA A 235 27.25 -1.05 2.37
C ALA A 235 26.37 0.21 2.39
N THR A 236 26.33 0.94 3.51
CA THR A 236 25.63 2.23 3.60
C THR A 236 26.39 3.35 2.89
N ALA A 237 27.73 3.38 3.00
CA ALA A 237 28.56 4.43 2.41
C ALA A 237 28.69 4.27 0.89
N ASP A 238 28.88 3.04 0.42
CA ASP A 238 29.00 2.70 -0.98
C ASP A 238 28.46 1.28 -1.23
N PRO A 239 27.16 1.14 -1.58
CA PRO A 239 26.55 -0.16 -1.78
C PRO A 239 27.12 -0.90 -3.00
N GLU A 240 27.59 -0.17 -4.02
CA GLU A 240 28.17 -0.77 -5.23
C GLU A 240 29.54 -1.38 -4.89
N ALA A 241 30.42 -0.62 -4.22
CA ALA A 241 31.71 -1.13 -3.78
C ALA A 241 31.58 -2.29 -2.78
N ALA A 242 30.56 -2.27 -1.91
CA ALA A 242 30.26 -3.39 -1.02
C ALA A 242 29.85 -4.66 -1.78
N ALA A 243 29.03 -4.53 -2.82
CA ALA A 243 28.62 -5.64 -3.67
C ALA A 243 29.79 -6.20 -4.51
N ASP A 244 30.64 -5.32 -5.03
CA ASP A 244 31.86 -5.70 -5.73
C ASP A 244 32.84 -6.44 -4.80
N LEU A 245 32.98 -5.98 -3.56
CA LEU A 245 33.78 -6.65 -2.54
C LEU A 245 33.23 -8.04 -2.24
N ALA A 246 31.92 -8.20 -2.04
CA ALA A 246 31.30 -9.50 -1.86
C ALA A 246 31.58 -10.42 -3.06
N THR A 247 31.43 -9.91 -4.29
CA THR A 247 31.73 -10.66 -5.51
C THR A 247 33.21 -11.08 -5.60
N PHE A 248 34.12 -10.21 -5.17
CA PHE A 248 35.54 -10.52 -5.08
C PHE A 248 35.81 -11.63 -4.05
N LEU A 249 35.23 -11.54 -2.86
CA LEU A 249 35.38 -12.52 -1.78
C LEU A 249 34.82 -13.90 -2.16
N ASN A 250 33.71 -13.95 -2.90
CA ASN A 250 33.14 -15.21 -3.42
C ASN A 250 34.13 -15.98 -4.32
N ARG A 251 35.02 -15.27 -5.03
CA ARG A 251 36.05 -15.90 -5.87
C ARG A 251 37.28 -16.33 -5.08
N ALA A 252 37.43 -15.90 -3.82
CA ALA A 252 38.56 -16.28 -2.99
C ALA A 252 38.42 -17.74 -2.54
N PRO A 253 39.45 -18.59 -2.77
CA PRO A 253 39.41 -19.98 -2.35
C PRO A 253 39.34 -20.08 -0.82
N GLU A 254 38.52 -21.00 -0.30
CA GLU A 254 38.61 -21.40 1.10
C GLU A 254 40.05 -21.82 1.35
N THR A 255 40.72 -21.18 2.31
CA THR A 255 42.11 -21.52 2.62
C THR A 255 42.10 -22.95 3.15
N PRO A 256 42.70 -23.95 2.45
CA PRO A 256 42.79 -25.29 3.02
C PRO A 256 43.58 -25.15 4.32
N GLY A 257 43.00 -25.60 5.43
CA GLY A 257 43.62 -25.59 6.74
C GLY A 257 45.06 -26.08 6.62
N ALA A 258 46.00 -25.27 7.10
CA ALA A 258 47.43 -25.51 6.93
C ALA A 258 47.79 -26.96 7.32
N PRO A 259 48.29 -27.79 6.39
CA PRO A 259 48.90 -29.05 6.77
C PRO A 259 50.30 -28.77 7.34
N GLY A 260 50.43 -28.89 8.66
CA GLY A 260 51.72 -28.95 9.36
C GLY A 260 51.60 -28.37 10.77
N SER A 261 52.05 -29.04 11.83
CA SER A 261 53.30 -29.77 11.88
C SER A 261 53.35 -30.80 13.01
N PRO A 262 54.30 -31.75 12.92
CA PRO A 262 54.42 -32.91 13.79
C PRO A 262 55.11 -32.58 15.13
N ALA A 263 54.82 -33.41 16.13
CA ALA A 263 55.76 -33.85 17.15
C ALA A 263 55.39 -35.27 17.58
#